data_AF-A0A0C4WTB1-F1
#
_entry.id   AF-A0A0C4WTB1-F1
#
_cell.length_a   1.000
_cell.length_b   1.000
_cell.length_c   1.000
_cell.angle_alpha   90.00
_cell.angle_beta   90.00
_cell.angle_gamma   90.00
#
_symmetry.space_group_name_H-M   'P 1'
#
loop_
_entity.id
_entity.type
_entity.pdbx_description
1 polymer ?
#
loop_
_entity_poly.entity_id
_entity_poly.type
_entity_poly.pdbx_seq_one_letter_code
_entity_poly.pdbx_strand_id
1 'polypeptide(L)'
;MSLSTPSSLRHGADRLLRGASLVCALSAAMVLLLILVFLTQASWPLLQQPASLLGASWQPARGLFGLQAMLGASLLSSLLAMLLAVPAGLLVSVWLIFYAPPAVARLYGALLGLMASIPSVVYGLWGLVVLVPLLNRWVPPGASLLAAGIVAGACAGRNHGGADGGRQCGAVARVDLRAGAHPPWR
;
A
#
# COMPACT_ATOMS: atom_id res chain seq x y z
N MET A 1 30.31 -29.31 22.09
CA MET A 1 30.13 -29.53 23.54
C MET A 1 28.63 -29.68 23.80
N SER A 2 28.09 -30.90 23.66
CA SER A 2 26.65 -31.17 23.80
C SER A 2 26.32 -31.36 25.28
N LEU A 3 25.71 -30.35 25.90
CA LEU A 3 25.21 -30.47 27.26
C LEU A 3 23.96 -31.37 27.24
N SER A 4 24.08 -32.55 27.84
CA SER A 4 22.99 -33.48 28.12
C SER A 4 22.07 -32.88 29.19
N THR A 5 21.08 -32.08 28.77
CA THR A 5 20.01 -31.63 29.66
C THR A 5 19.16 -32.83 30.12
N PRO A 6 18.87 -32.95 31.42
CA PRO A 6 18.07 -34.05 31.97
C PRO A 6 16.63 -34.03 31.43
N SER A 7 16.08 -35.21 31.15
CA SER A 7 14.81 -35.41 30.43
C SER A 7 13.57 -34.83 31.15
N SER A 8 13.61 -34.67 32.47
CA SER A 8 12.49 -34.12 33.27
C SER A 8 12.28 -32.61 33.07
N LEU A 9 13.36 -31.83 32.93
CA LEU A 9 13.30 -30.38 32.66
C LEU A 9 12.78 -30.08 31.24
N ARG A 10 13.02 -30.98 30.28
CA ARG A 10 12.56 -30.87 28.88
C ARG A 10 11.03 -30.94 28.77
N HIS A 11 10.38 -31.82 29.54
CA HIS A 11 8.92 -31.98 29.52
C HIS A 11 8.16 -30.78 30.14
N GLY A 12 8.78 -30.07 31.09
CA GLY A 12 8.23 -28.84 31.67
C GLY A 12 8.40 -27.65 30.73
N ALA A 13 9.60 -27.49 30.17
CA ALA A 13 9.89 -26.44 29.19
C ALA A 13 9.06 -26.58 27.91
N ASP A 14 8.87 -27.81 27.39
CA ASP A 14 8.04 -28.06 26.20
C ASP A 14 6.56 -27.71 26.45
N ARG A 15 6.05 -27.93 27.67
CA ARG A 15 4.68 -27.54 28.04
C ARG A 15 4.53 -26.03 28.20
N LEU A 16 5.51 -25.36 28.82
CA LEU A 16 5.51 -23.90 28.98
C LEU A 16 5.61 -23.20 27.62
N LEU A 17 6.49 -23.67 26.74
CA LEU A 17 6.66 -23.12 25.40
C LEU A 17 5.38 -23.33 24.56
N ARG A 18 4.78 -24.52 24.61
CA ARG A 18 3.49 -24.78 23.97
C ARG A 18 2.40 -23.85 24.51
N GLY A 19 2.27 -23.72 25.83
CA GLY A 19 1.30 -22.81 26.46
C GLY A 19 1.50 -21.35 26.04
N ALA A 20 2.73 -20.84 26.10
CA ALA A 20 3.06 -19.48 25.69
C ALA A 20 2.76 -19.23 24.20
N SER A 21 3.16 -20.15 23.32
CA SER A 21 2.86 -20.05 21.89
C SER A 21 1.36 -20.07 21.59
N LEU A 22 0.59 -20.84 22.37
CA LEU A 22 -0.86 -20.96 22.22
C LEU A 22 -1.57 -19.68 22.71
N VAL A 23 -1.09 -19.07 23.79
CA VAL A 23 -1.58 -17.75 24.25
C VAL A 23 -1.24 -16.64 23.24
N CYS A 24 -0.03 -16.64 22.68
CA CYS A 24 0.35 -15.71 21.60
C CYS A 24 -0.54 -15.91 20.35
N ALA A 25 -0.79 -17.15 19.95
CA ALA A 25 -1.65 -17.45 18.81
C ALA A 25 -3.11 -17.04 19.08
N LEU A 26 -3.65 -17.34 20.28
CA LEU A 26 -5.01 -16.97 20.66
C LEU A 26 -5.18 -15.45 20.76
N SER A 27 -4.20 -14.74 21.31
CA SER A 27 -4.25 -13.27 21.38
C SER A 27 -4.19 -12.63 20.00
N ALA A 28 -3.32 -13.12 19.10
CA ALA A 28 -3.29 -12.67 17.71
C ALA A 28 -4.62 -12.94 16.98
N ALA A 29 -5.18 -14.14 17.17
CA ALA A 29 -6.49 -14.52 16.61
C ALA A 29 -7.62 -13.65 17.15
N MET A 30 -7.60 -13.34 18.46
CA MET A 30 -8.58 -12.46 19.10
C MET A 30 -8.51 -11.04 18.53
N VAL A 31 -7.31 -10.47 18.36
CA VAL A 31 -7.12 -9.15 17.76
C VAL A 31 -7.62 -9.12 16.32
N LEU A 32 -7.30 -10.15 15.53
CA LEU A 32 -7.79 -10.27 14.16
C LEU A 32 -9.32 -10.33 14.11
N LEU A 33 -9.94 -11.11 14.99
CA LEU A 33 -11.39 -11.22 15.09
C LEU A 33 -12.04 -9.88 15.48
N LEU A 34 -11.43 -9.14 16.41
CA LEU A 34 -11.91 -7.81 16.79
C LEU A 34 -11.82 -6.82 15.62
N ILE A 35 -10.73 -6.84 14.85
CA ILE A 35 -10.58 -6.02 13.63
C ILE A 35 -11.65 -6.38 12.60
N LEU A 36 -11.95 -7.67 12.39
CA LEU A 36 -12.99 -8.12 11.47
C LEU A 36 -14.39 -7.65 11.90
N VAL A 37 -14.72 -7.73 13.19
CA VAL A 37 -16.00 -7.24 13.73
C VAL A 37 -16.11 -5.73 13.55
N PHE A 38 -15.05 -4.98 13.87
CA PHE A 38 -15.03 -3.53 13.70
C PHE A 38 -15.21 -3.12 12.22
N LEU A 39 -14.49 -3.78 11.30
CA LEU A 39 -14.59 -3.51 9.86
C LEU A 39 -15.97 -3.82 9.30
N THR A 40 -16.61 -4.91 9.72
CA THR A 40 -17.95 -5.27 9.26
C THR A 40 -18.99 -4.26 9.74
N GLN A 41 -18.90 -3.80 10.99
CA GLN A 41 -19.77 -2.74 11.52
C GLN A 41 -19.58 -1.41 10.78
N ALA A 42 -18.32 -1.01 10.53
CA ALA A 42 -18.02 0.22 9.80
C ALA A 42 -18.46 0.20 8.33
N SER A 43 -18.41 -0.98 7.70
CA SER A 43 -18.73 -1.14 6.26
C SER A 43 -20.23 -1.37 5.99
N TRP A 44 -21.00 -1.79 7.00
CA TRP A 44 -22.44 -2.05 6.88
C TRP A 44 -23.26 -0.93 6.20
N PRO A 45 -23.12 0.37 6.55
CA PRO A 45 -23.91 1.44 5.91
C PRO A 45 -23.60 1.62 4.42
N LEU A 46 -22.40 1.24 3.96
CA LEU A 46 -21.99 1.35 2.56
C LEU A 46 -22.67 0.29 1.68
N LEU A 47 -22.93 -0.89 2.23
CA LEU A 47 -23.56 -2.00 1.52
C LEU A 47 -25.05 -1.76 1.25
N GLN A 48 -25.69 -0.86 2.01
CA GLN A 48 -27.10 -0.52 1.81
C GLN A 48 -27.34 0.41 0.61
N GLN A 49 -26.28 0.98 0.02
CA GLN A 49 -26.37 1.86 -1.15
C GLN A 49 -25.49 1.33 -2.31
N PRO A 50 -25.93 0.28 -3.03
CA PRO A 50 -25.13 -0.33 -4.10
C PRO A 50 -24.85 0.63 -5.26
N ALA A 51 -25.70 1.64 -5.47
CA ALA A 51 -25.52 2.64 -6.51
C ALA A 51 -24.32 3.58 -6.24
N SER A 52 -23.99 3.87 -4.98
CA SER A 52 -22.81 4.68 -4.65
C SER A 52 -21.50 3.89 -4.76
N LEU A 53 -21.57 2.56 -4.64
CA LEU A 53 -20.39 1.68 -4.74
C LEU A 53 -19.85 1.60 -6.17
N LEU A 54 -20.71 1.66 -7.19
CA LEU A 54 -20.29 1.65 -8.60
C LEU A 54 -19.90 3.05 -9.12
N GLY A 55 -19.92 4.08 -8.28
CA GLY A 55 -19.54 5.43 -8.66
C GLY A 55 -18.07 5.55 -9.06
N ALA A 56 -17.76 6.44 -9.98
CA ALA A 56 -16.39 6.77 -10.38
C ALA A 56 -15.72 7.81 -9.45
N SER A 57 -16.48 8.45 -8.55
CA SER A 57 -15.97 9.50 -7.68
C SER A 57 -15.62 8.98 -6.28
N TRP A 58 -14.40 9.26 -5.82
CA TRP A 58 -13.95 8.99 -4.45
C TRP A 58 -13.92 10.30 -3.64
N GLN A 59 -14.90 10.51 -2.76
CA GLN A 59 -14.97 11.65 -1.84
C GLN A 59 -15.47 11.19 -0.46
N PRO A 60 -14.56 10.69 0.40
CA PRO A 60 -14.89 10.20 1.74
C PRO A 60 -15.60 11.25 2.60
N ALA A 61 -15.19 12.52 2.47
CA ALA A 61 -15.76 13.65 3.21
C ALA A 61 -17.25 13.92 2.89
N ARG A 62 -17.76 13.42 1.75
CA ARG A 62 -19.16 13.55 1.33
C ARG A 62 -19.92 12.22 1.33
N GLY A 63 -19.33 11.16 1.90
CA GLY A 63 -19.93 9.83 1.92
C GLY A 63 -19.97 9.12 0.55
N LEU A 64 -19.21 9.60 -0.44
CA LEU A 64 -19.15 8.99 -1.78
C LEU A 64 -17.94 8.07 -1.89
N PHE A 65 -18.18 6.77 -1.91
CA PHE A 65 -17.14 5.74 -1.95
C PHE A 65 -17.22 4.93 -3.24
N GLY A 66 -16.65 5.49 -4.30
CA GLY A 66 -16.57 4.82 -5.60
C GLY A 66 -15.55 3.68 -5.65
N LEU A 67 -16.00 2.45 -5.84
CA LEU A 67 -15.15 1.25 -5.93
C LEU A 67 -14.25 1.28 -7.17
N GLN A 68 -14.76 1.79 -8.29
CA GLN A 68 -14.01 1.84 -9.55
C GLN A 68 -12.74 2.71 -9.44
N ALA A 69 -12.82 3.83 -8.72
CA ALA A 69 -11.68 4.70 -8.49
C ALA A 69 -10.62 4.03 -7.60
N MET A 70 -11.04 3.36 -6.51
CA MET A 70 -10.12 2.63 -5.62
C MET A 70 -9.41 1.47 -6.32
N LEU A 71 -10.16 0.66 -7.08
CA LEU A 71 -9.59 -0.48 -7.81
C LEU A 71 -8.66 0.01 -8.92
N GLY A 72 -9.07 1.02 -9.69
CA GLY A 72 -8.24 1.60 -10.75
C GLY A 72 -6.94 2.19 -10.22
N ALA A 73 -7.00 2.97 -9.13
CA ALA A 73 -5.82 3.54 -8.50
C ALA A 73 -4.87 2.46 -7.97
N SER A 74 -5.38 1.44 -7.27
CA SER A 74 -4.57 0.37 -6.67
C SER A 74 -3.90 -0.53 -7.71
N LEU A 75 -4.63 -0.88 -8.78
CA LEU A 75 -4.08 -1.70 -9.87
C LEU A 75 -3.01 -0.93 -10.63
N LEU A 76 -3.26 0.34 -10.96
CA LEU A 76 -2.28 1.14 -11.68
C LEU A 76 -1.04 1.41 -10.82
N SER A 77 -1.19 1.74 -9.54
CA SER A 77 -0.06 1.97 -8.65
C SER A 77 0.79 0.71 -8.50
N SER A 78 0.15 -0.46 -8.38
CA SER A 78 0.85 -1.75 -8.30
C SER A 78 1.58 -2.08 -9.60
N LEU A 79 0.95 -1.81 -10.74
CA LEU A 79 1.56 -2.05 -12.06
C LEU A 79 2.76 -1.14 -12.30
N LEU A 80 2.64 0.16 -12.02
CA LEU A 80 3.75 1.12 -12.13
C LEU A 80 4.89 0.75 -11.17
N ALA A 81 4.57 0.36 -9.93
CA ALA A 81 5.56 -0.09 -8.97
C ALA A 81 6.31 -1.33 -9.48
N MET A 82 5.61 -2.35 -10.00
CA MET A 82 6.25 -3.53 -10.58
C MET A 82 7.09 -3.18 -11.81
N LEU A 83 6.57 -2.36 -12.72
CA LEU A 83 7.25 -1.99 -13.94
C LEU A 83 8.59 -1.28 -13.68
N LEU A 84 8.69 -0.52 -12.59
CA LEU A 84 9.94 0.16 -12.20
C LEU A 84 10.82 -0.73 -11.31
N ALA A 85 10.23 -1.41 -10.32
CA ALA A 85 10.97 -2.18 -9.33
C ALA A 85 11.59 -3.47 -9.90
N VAL A 86 10.87 -4.18 -10.78
CA VAL A 86 11.33 -5.46 -11.35
C VAL A 86 12.59 -5.30 -12.20
N PRO A 87 12.64 -4.43 -13.23
CA PRO A 87 13.85 -4.30 -14.04
C PRO A 87 15.03 -3.73 -13.24
N ALA A 88 14.79 -2.78 -12.34
CA ALA A 88 15.84 -2.24 -11.49
C ALA A 88 16.42 -3.30 -10.54
N GLY A 89 15.56 -4.09 -9.89
CA GLY A 89 15.98 -5.19 -9.01
C GLY A 89 16.73 -6.29 -9.76
N LEU A 90 16.28 -6.65 -10.97
CA LEU A 90 16.97 -7.60 -11.83
C LEU A 90 18.35 -7.10 -12.26
N LEU A 91 18.46 -5.83 -12.71
CA LEU A 91 19.75 -5.24 -13.09
C LEU A 91 20.76 -5.31 -11.94
N VAL A 92 20.35 -4.88 -10.74
CA VAL A 92 21.22 -4.89 -9.56
C VAL A 92 21.60 -6.32 -9.19
N SER A 93 20.65 -7.26 -9.22
CA SER A 93 20.90 -8.66 -8.87
C SER A 93 21.91 -9.32 -9.83
N VAL A 94 21.73 -9.12 -11.13
CA VAL A 94 22.67 -9.64 -12.15
C VAL A 94 24.05 -9.02 -11.98
N TRP A 95 24.13 -7.70 -11.78
CA TRP A 95 25.41 -7.02 -11.56
C TRP A 95 26.14 -7.54 -10.30
N LEU A 96 25.41 -7.77 -9.21
CA LEU A 96 25.98 -8.27 -7.95
C LEU A 96 26.55 -9.69 -8.07
N ILE A 97 25.93 -10.54 -8.89
CA ILE A 97 26.32 -11.95 -9.04
C ILE A 97 27.48 -12.11 -10.03
N PHE A 98 27.42 -11.42 -11.18
CA PHE A 98 28.34 -11.69 -12.28
C PHE A 98 29.53 -10.71 -12.36
N TYR A 99 29.38 -9.48 -11.87
CA TYR A 99 30.38 -8.42 -12.07
C TYR A 99 30.96 -7.86 -10.76
N ALA A 100 30.26 -7.96 -9.63
CA ALA A 100 30.69 -7.29 -8.41
C ALA A 100 31.87 -8.00 -7.71
N PRO A 101 32.90 -7.26 -7.26
CA PRO A 101 33.95 -7.82 -6.43
C PRO A 101 33.39 -8.22 -5.05
N PRO A 102 33.98 -9.22 -4.38
CA PRO A 102 33.41 -9.84 -3.17
C PRO A 102 33.20 -8.86 -2.01
N ALA A 103 34.03 -7.82 -1.90
CA ALA A 103 33.88 -6.78 -0.88
C ALA A 103 32.60 -5.93 -1.09
N VAL A 104 32.29 -5.57 -2.34
CA VAL A 104 31.12 -4.77 -2.68
C VAL A 104 29.85 -5.59 -2.50
N ALA A 105 29.85 -6.85 -2.93
CA ALA A 105 28.71 -7.76 -2.70
C ALA A 105 28.41 -7.93 -1.19
N ARG A 106 29.45 -8.06 -0.36
CA ARG A 106 29.30 -8.17 1.10
C ARG A 106 28.76 -6.88 1.73
N LEU A 107 29.25 -5.71 1.30
CA LEU A 107 28.73 -4.42 1.75
C LEU A 107 27.26 -4.25 1.35
N TYR A 108 26.91 -4.57 0.10
CA TYR A 108 25.54 -4.45 -0.39
C TYR A 108 24.59 -5.38 0.36
N GLY A 109 25.00 -6.62 0.63
CA GLY A 109 24.24 -7.55 1.47
C GLY A 109 24.01 -7.03 2.89
N ALA A 110 25.03 -6.40 3.51
CA ALA A 110 24.90 -5.76 4.81
C ALA A 110 23.93 -4.56 4.76
N LEU A 111 24.02 -3.71 3.74
CA LEU A 111 23.11 -2.57 3.54
C LEU A 111 21.67 -3.04 3.33
N LEU A 112 21.44 -4.11 2.56
CA LEU A 112 20.10 -4.70 2.40
C LEU A 112 19.56 -5.26 3.72
N GLY A 113 20.42 -5.90 4.53
CA GLY A 113 20.05 -6.33 5.88
C GLY A 113 19.66 -5.17 6.79
N LEU A 114 20.37 -4.03 6.70
CA LEU A 114 20.01 -2.80 7.42
C LEU A 114 18.71 -2.18 6.90
N MET A 115 18.51 -2.13 5.59
CA MET A 115 17.27 -1.63 4.97
C MET A 115 16.06 -2.47 5.38
N ALA A 116 16.23 -3.79 5.50
CA ALA A 116 15.19 -4.71 5.97
C ALA A 116 14.86 -4.53 7.47
N SER A 117 15.80 -3.98 8.25
CA SER A 117 15.58 -3.67 9.66
C SER A 117 14.84 -2.35 9.88
N ILE A 118 14.81 -1.44 8.89
CA ILE A 118 14.08 -0.18 9.01
C ILE A 118 12.57 -0.48 8.87
N PRO A 119 11.73 0.01 9.81
CA PRO A 119 10.31 -0.24 9.76
C PRO A 119 9.66 0.40 8.53
N SER A 120 8.76 -0.34 7.88
CA SER A 120 8.07 0.10 6.65
C SER A 120 7.30 1.42 6.83
N VAL A 121 6.84 1.73 8.04
CA VAL A 121 6.14 2.98 8.40
C VAL A 121 7.00 4.22 8.13
N VAL A 122 8.31 4.13 8.37
CA VAL A 122 9.23 5.27 8.19
C VAL A 122 9.33 5.66 6.72
N TYR A 123 9.46 4.68 5.82
CA TYR A 123 9.50 4.92 4.38
C TYR A 123 8.17 5.50 3.86
N GLY A 124 7.04 5.04 4.40
CA GLY A 124 5.72 5.59 4.08
C GLY A 124 5.58 7.05 4.47
N LEU A 125 5.94 7.40 5.71
CA LEU A 125 5.88 8.78 6.19
C LEU A 125 6.89 9.69 5.47
N TRP A 126 8.11 9.21 5.21
CA TRP A 126 9.12 9.94 4.44
C TRP A 126 8.63 10.24 3.02
N GLY A 127 7.99 9.28 2.36
CA GLY A 127 7.36 9.49 1.06
C GLY A 127 6.28 10.58 1.11
N LEU A 128 5.42 10.57 2.14
CA LEU A 128 4.40 11.60 2.30
C LEU A 128 5.01 12.99 2.54
N VAL A 129 6.00 13.10 3.41
CA VAL A 129 6.56 14.40 3.83
C VAL A 129 7.56 14.97 2.83
N VAL A 130 8.31 14.13 2.11
CA VAL A 130 9.39 14.58 1.21
C VAL A 130 9.01 14.40 -0.25
N LEU A 131 8.51 13.22 -0.63
CA LEU A 131 8.25 12.90 -2.03
C LEU A 131 7.01 13.65 -2.57
N VAL A 132 5.93 13.78 -1.79
CA VAL A 132 4.72 14.52 -2.20
C VAL A 132 5.00 16.00 -2.49
N PRO A 133 5.61 16.79 -1.58
CA PRO A 133 5.89 18.19 -1.90
C PRO A 133 6.94 18.36 -2.99
N LEU A 134 7.87 17.41 -3.14
CA LEU A 134 8.82 17.42 -4.25
C LEU A 134 8.08 17.23 -5.58
N LEU A 135 7.20 16.22 -5.69
CA LEU A 135 6.39 16.00 -6.89
C LEU A 135 5.51 17.21 -7.23
N ASN A 136 4.91 17.85 -6.21
CA ASN A 136 4.08 19.04 -6.42
C ASN A 136 4.84 20.22 -7.02
N ARG A 137 6.18 20.28 -6.89
CA ARG A 137 7.00 21.32 -7.53
C ARG A 137 7.20 21.07 -9.03
N TRP A 138 7.30 19.81 -9.44
CA TRP A 138 7.49 19.43 -10.85
C TRP A 138 6.17 19.33 -11.60
N VAL A 139 5.11 18.89 -10.92
CA VAL A 139 3.75 18.74 -11.47
C VAL A 139 2.76 19.18 -10.38
N PRO A 140 2.19 20.39 -10.43
CA PRO A 140 1.09 20.78 -9.53
C PRO A 140 -0.25 20.31 -10.12
N PRO A 141 -1.13 19.52 -9.47
CA PRO A 141 -1.01 18.57 -8.34
C PRO A 141 -0.60 17.16 -8.82
N GLY A 142 0.57 16.67 -8.41
CA GLY A 142 1.37 15.77 -9.25
C GLY A 142 1.19 14.27 -9.07
N ALA A 143 0.87 13.82 -7.86
CA ALA A 143 0.74 12.39 -7.60
C ALA A 143 -0.59 11.83 -8.13
N SER A 144 -1.66 12.64 -8.05
CA SER A 144 -3.03 12.24 -8.41
C SER A 144 -3.29 12.30 -9.90
N LEU A 145 -2.77 13.30 -10.64
CA LEU A 145 -3.07 13.48 -12.06
C LEU A 145 -2.25 12.63 -13.03
N LEU A 146 -1.04 12.19 -12.67
CA LEU A 146 -0.27 11.27 -13.53
C LEU A 146 -0.90 9.87 -13.47
N ALA A 147 -1.27 9.43 -12.26
CA ALA A 147 -2.06 8.23 -12.05
C ALA A 147 -3.48 8.38 -12.63
N ALA A 148 -4.20 9.48 -12.34
CA ALA A 148 -5.54 9.72 -12.89
C ALA A 148 -5.53 9.98 -14.40
N GLY A 149 -4.47 10.50 -14.99
CA GLY A 149 -4.31 10.74 -16.41
C GLY A 149 -4.03 9.45 -17.18
N ILE A 150 -3.22 8.55 -16.62
CA ILE A 150 -3.06 7.20 -17.16
C ILE A 150 -4.35 6.37 -16.96
N VAL A 151 -5.02 6.47 -15.80
CA VAL A 151 -6.33 5.82 -15.59
C VAL A 151 -7.39 6.39 -16.53
N ALA A 152 -7.50 7.72 -16.67
CA ALA A 152 -8.46 8.36 -17.57
C ALA A 152 -8.14 8.04 -19.03
N GLY A 153 -6.86 8.01 -19.42
CA GLY A 153 -6.42 7.57 -20.75
C GLY A 153 -6.76 6.09 -21.02
N ALA A 154 -6.53 5.20 -20.05
CA ALA A 154 -6.86 3.79 -20.15
C ALA A 154 -8.38 3.50 -20.11
N CYS A 155 -9.15 4.33 -19.41
CA CYS A 155 -10.62 4.26 -19.38
C CYS A 155 -11.27 4.90 -20.61
N ALA A 156 -10.68 5.95 -21.20
CA ALA A 156 -11.15 6.55 -22.45
C ALA A 156 -11.03 5.59 -23.65
N GLY A 157 -10.10 4.63 -23.59
CA GLY A 157 -9.99 3.54 -24.58
C GLY A 157 -11.08 2.46 -24.47
N ARG A 158 -11.88 2.43 -23.39
CA ARG A 158 -13.01 1.50 -23.23
C ARG A 158 -14.31 2.20 -23.62
N ASN A 159 -14.60 2.15 -24.91
CA ASN A 159 -15.85 2.57 -25.51
C ASN A 159 -17.00 1.67 -25.03
N HIS A 160 -17.52 1.93 -23.82
CA HIS A 160 -18.86 1.53 -23.44
C HIS A 160 -19.76 2.76 -23.54
N GLY A 161 -20.62 2.75 -24.55
CA GLY A 161 -21.52 3.84 -24.92
C GLY A 161 -22.46 4.23 -23.78
N GLY A 162 -22.14 5.36 -23.15
CA GLY A 162 -23.01 6.06 -22.21
C GLY A 162 -22.55 7.51 -22.09
N ALA A 163 -23.40 8.45 -22.49
CA ALA A 163 -23.12 9.89 -22.61
C ALA A 163 -22.77 10.62 -21.28
N ASP A 164 -22.62 9.89 -20.18
CA ASP A 164 -22.25 10.40 -18.85
C ASP A 164 -20.81 10.07 -18.42
N GLY A 165 -20.12 9.15 -19.09
CA GLY A 165 -18.73 8.77 -18.72
C GLY A 165 -17.71 9.91 -18.91
N GLY A 166 -17.93 10.78 -19.91
CA GLY A 166 -17.04 11.91 -20.21
C GLY A 166 -17.12 13.06 -19.20
N ARG A 167 -18.25 13.25 -18.51
CA ARG A 167 -18.43 14.35 -17.54
C ARG A 167 -17.80 14.05 -16.19
N GLN A 168 -17.77 12.77 -15.80
CA GLN A 168 -17.25 12.34 -14.48
C GLN A 168 -15.72 12.28 -14.45
N CYS A 169 -15.05 11.90 -15.55
CA CYS A 169 -13.59 12.03 -15.67
C CYS A 169 -13.11 13.48 -15.56
N GLY A 170 -13.86 14.42 -16.17
CA GLY A 170 -13.59 15.86 -16.03
C GLY A 170 -13.93 16.42 -14.64
N ALA A 171 -14.78 15.76 -13.85
CA ALA A 171 -15.18 16.20 -12.51
C ALA A 171 -14.12 15.85 -11.45
N VAL A 172 -13.43 14.71 -11.57
CA VAL A 172 -12.29 14.36 -10.71
C VAL A 172 -11.16 15.38 -10.87
N ALA A 173 -10.83 15.76 -12.11
CA ALA A 173 -9.86 16.82 -12.37
C ALA A 173 -10.34 18.21 -11.86
N ARG A 174 -11.65 18.49 -11.92
CA ARG A 174 -12.21 19.77 -11.45
C ARG A 174 -12.34 19.92 -9.94
N VAL A 175 -12.55 18.83 -9.22
CA VAL A 175 -12.66 18.85 -7.74
C VAL A 175 -11.30 19.12 -7.11
N ASP A 176 -10.21 18.57 -7.67
CA ASP A 176 -8.85 18.82 -7.17
C ASP A 176 -8.38 20.26 -7.47
N LEU A 177 -8.78 20.83 -8.61
CA LEU A 177 -8.53 22.25 -8.93
C LEU A 177 -9.23 23.24 -7.96
N ARG A 178 -10.35 22.84 -7.34
CA ARG A 178 -10.99 23.65 -6.26
C ARG A 178 -10.41 23.38 -4.88
N ALA A 179 -9.85 22.19 -4.63
CA ALA A 179 -9.20 21.85 -3.37
C ALA A 179 -7.87 22.60 -3.16
N GLY A 180 -7.19 22.99 -4.24
CA GLY A 180 -5.99 23.85 -4.21
C GLY A 180 -6.24 25.32 -3.82
N ALA A 181 -7.48 25.75 -3.58
CA ALA A 181 -7.82 27.15 -3.28
C ALA A 181 -7.97 27.47 -1.78
N HIS A 182 -7.79 26.49 -0.88
CA HIS A 182 -7.83 26.73 0.57
C HIS A 182 -6.46 26.49 1.22
N PRO A 183 -5.88 27.47 1.93
CA PRO A 183 -4.65 27.27 2.69
C PRO A 183 -4.92 26.33 3.87
N PRO A 184 -4.16 25.23 4.06
CA PRO A 184 -4.44 24.25 5.10
C PRO A 184 -3.71 24.57 6.41
N TRP A 185 -4.11 25.63 7.14
CA TRP A 185 -3.72 25.83 8.55
C TRP A 185 -4.52 26.93 9.28
N ARG A 186 -5.84 26.76 9.40
CA ARG A 186 -6.63 27.39 10.48
C ARG A 186 -7.62 26.39 11.03
#